data_AF-A0A950KZE9-F1
#
_entry.id   AF-A0A950KZE9-F1
#
_cell.length_a   1.000
_cell.length_b   1.000
_cell.length_c   1.000
_cell.angle_alpha   90.00
_cell.angle_beta   90.00
_cell.angle_gamma   90.00
#
_symmetry.space_group_name_H-M   'P 1'
#
loop_
_entity.id
_entity.type
_entity.pdbx_description
1 polymer ?
#
loop_
_entity_poly.entity_id
_entity_poly.type
_entity_poly.pdbx_seq_one_letter_code
_entity_poly.pdbx_strand_id
1 'polypeptide(L)' 'MPSWLLKAAVQGAISLLPGRHHFNSLLQQRVTGSLVLSKATFDAKVSHCRHHLERF' A
#
# COMPACT_ATOMS: atom_id res chain seq x y z
N MET A 1 11.13 -6.12 20.25
CA MET A 1 12.20 -6.14 19.22
C MET A 1 12.05 -7.17 18.08
N PRO A 2 11.37 -8.33 18.21
CA PRO A 2 11.34 -9.32 17.11
C PRO A 2 10.50 -8.91 15.88
N SER A 3 9.59 -7.95 16.03
CA SER A 3 8.72 -7.47 14.95
C SER A 3 9.45 -6.70 13.84
N TRP A 4 10.60 -6.08 14.14
CA TRP A 4 11.36 -5.30 13.17
C TRP A 4 12.23 -6.19 12.26
N LEU A 5 12.87 -7.21 12.83
CA LEU A 5 13.60 -8.22 12.08
C LEU A 5 12.69 -8.98 11.14
N LEU A 6 11.47 -9.33 11.59
CA LEU A 6 10.49 -10.00 10.75
C LEU A 6 10.07 -9.10 9.57
N LYS A 7 9.85 -7.81 9.81
CA LYS A 7 9.57 -6.84 8.73
C LYS A 7 10.72 -6.76 7.73
N ALA A 8 11.96 -6.65 8.22
CA ALA A 8 13.14 -6.55 7.36
C ALA A 8 13.38 -7.82 6.52
N ALA A 9 13.20 -9.00 7.12
CA ALA A 9 13.30 -10.28 6.42
C ALA A 9 12.24 -10.41 5.31
N VAL A 10 11.00 -10.01 5.60
CA VAL A 10 9.91 -9.98 4.62
C VAL A 10 10.23 -8.98 3.49
N GLN A 11 10.70 -7.77 3.82
CA GLN A 11 11.10 -6.77 2.81
C GLN A 11 12.28 -7.21 1.94
N GLY A 12 13.27 -7.89 2.52
CA GLY A 12 14.41 -8.46 1.81
C GLY A 12 14.00 -9.57 0.85
N ALA A 13 13.11 -10.46 1.30
CA ALA A 13 12.54 -11.52 0.46
C ALA A 13 11.76 -10.95 -0.73
N ILE A 14 10.91 -9.94 -0.53
CA ILE A 14 10.17 -9.26 -1.62
C ILE A 14 11.12 -8.60 -2.62
N SER A 15 12.22 -8.02 -2.13
CA SER A 15 13.17 -7.29 -2.98
C SER A 15 13.94 -8.20 -3.95
N LEU A 16 14.06 -9.50 -3.63
CA LEU A 16 14.72 -10.51 -4.46
C LEU A 16 13.79 -11.12 -5.53
N LEU A 17 12.47 -10.90 -5.46
CA LEU A 17 11.51 -11.47 -6.41
C LEU A 17 11.34 -10.60 -7.68
N PRO A 18 11.33 -11.21 -8.89
CA PRO A 18 11.02 -10.49 -10.13
C PRO A 18 9.54 -10.11 -10.11
N GLY A 19 9.25 -8.80 -10.10
CA GLY A 19 7.89 -8.30 -9.87
C GLY A 19 7.63 -7.75 -8.46
N ARG A 20 8.68 -7.22 -7.79
CA ARG A 20 8.63 -6.54 -6.47
C ARG A 20 7.39 -5.68 -6.22
N HIS A 21 6.89 -4.96 -7.23
CA HIS A 21 5.72 -4.08 -7.10
C HIS A 21 4.41 -4.87 -6.90
N HIS A 22 4.28 -6.04 -7.54
CA HIS A 22 3.11 -6.91 -7.43
C HIS A 22 3.09 -7.70 -6.12
N PHE A 23 4.25 -8.18 -5.66
CA PHE A 23 4.35 -8.84 -4.36
C PHE A 23 4.20 -7.87 -3.19
N ASN A 24 4.72 -6.64 -3.34
CA ASN A 24 4.52 -5.60 -2.34
C ASN A 24 3.04 -5.19 -2.24
N SER A 25 2.32 -5.05 -3.36
CA SER A 25 0.89 -4.76 -3.31
C SER A 25 0.09 -5.89 -2.67
N LEU A 26 0.39 -7.16 -3.00
CA LEU A 26 -0.23 -8.33 -2.37
C LEU A 26 0.01 -8.40 -0.86
N LEU A 27 1.23 -8.15 -0.40
CA LEU A 27 1.56 -8.13 1.02
C LEU A 27 0.93 -6.94 1.75
N GLN A 28 0.86 -5.78 1.10
CA GLN A 28 0.15 -4.63 1.66
C GLN A 28 -1.36 -4.88 1.78
N GLN A 29 -1.93 -5.65 0.86
CA GLN A 29 -3.35 -6.02 0.87
C GLN A 29 -3.66 -7.16 1.86
N ARG A 30 -2.82 -8.19 1.95
CA ARG A 30 -3.07 -9.40 2.77
C ARG A 30 -2.54 -9.32 4.21
N VAL A 31 -1.41 -8.65 4.46
CA VAL A 31 -0.70 -8.73 5.75
C VAL A 31 -0.79 -7.45 6.57
N THR A 32 -0.68 -6.28 5.94
CA THR A 32 -0.81 -5.01 6.68
C THR A 32 -2.20 -4.40 6.63
N GLY A 33 -3.07 -4.85 5.70
CA GLY A 33 -4.37 -4.22 5.46
C GLY A 33 -4.25 -2.73 5.08
N SER A 34 -3.05 -2.24 4.78
CA SER A 34 -2.76 -0.84 4.50
C SER A 34 -3.19 -0.47 3.07
N LEU A 35 -3.28 -1.47 2.19
CA LEU A 35 -3.81 -1.31 0.85
C LEU A 35 -5.32 -1.61 0.83
N VAL A 36 -6.12 -0.74 1.46
CA VAL A 36 -7.59 -0.75 1.25
C VAL A 36 -7.88 -0.05 -0.07
N LEU A 37 -7.49 -0.73 -1.16
CA LEU A 37 -7.81 -0.33 -2.52
C LEU A 37 -9.27 -0.72 -2.83
N SER A 38 -10.20 -0.12 -2.08
CA SER A 38 -11.63 -0.18 -2.39
C SER A 38 -11.95 0.93 -3.38
N LYS A 39 -12.91 0.66 -4.28
CA LYS A 39 -13.48 1.69 -5.16
C LYS A 39 -13.97 2.90 -4.35
N ALA A 40 -14.52 2.66 -3.16
CA ALA A 40 -14.94 3.71 -2.24
C ALA A 40 -13.78 4.61 -1.77
N THR A 41 -12.61 4.03 -1.48
CA THR A 41 -11.41 4.79 -1.09
C THR A 41 -10.88 5.62 -2.26
N PHE A 42 -10.93 5.06 -3.47
CA PHE A 42 -10.55 5.77 -4.69
C PHE A 42 -11.46 6.97 -4.96
N ASP A 43 -12.79 6.76 -4.93
CA ASP A 43 -13.78 7.82 -5.16
C ASP A 43 -13.65 8.94 -4.09
N ALA A 44 -13.39 8.57 -2.84
CA ALA A 44 -13.14 9.55 -1.76
C ALA A 44 -11.89 10.40 -2.03
N LYS A 45 -10.80 9.79 -2.50
CA LYS A 45 -9.56 10.51 -2.84
C LYS A 45 -9.73 11.42 -4.05
N VAL A 46 -10.44 10.97 -5.08
CA VAL A 46 -10.77 11.80 -6.26
C VAL A 46 -11.64 12.99 -5.87
N SER A 47 -12.65 12.77 -5.02
CA SER A 47 -13.50 13.84 -4.49
C SER A 47 -12.71 14.87 -3.69
N HIS A 48 -11.78 14.43 -2.84
CA HIS A 48 -10.87 15.32 -2.11
C HIS A 48 -9.98 16.13 -3.05
N CYS A 49 -9.41 15.53 -4.09
CA CYS A 49 -8.62 16.26 -5.09
C CYS A 49 -9.46 17.31 -5.83
N ARG A 50 -10.69 16.96 -6.24
CA ARG A 50 -11.62 17.90 -6.88
C ARG A 50 -11.94 19.08 -5.97
N HIS A 51 -12.28 18.80 -4.71
CA HIS A 51 -12.57 19.86 -3.73
C HIS A 51 -11.34 20.75 -3.46
N HIS A 52 -10.12 20.20 -3.51
CA HIS A 52 -8.91 20.98 -3.36
C HIS A 52 -8.70 21.94 -4.55
N LEU A 53 -8.88 21.45 -5.78
CA LEU A 53 -8.78 22.25 -7.01
C LEU A 53 -9.91 23.28 -7.18
N GLU A 54 -11.07 23.06 -6.58
CA GLU A 54 -12.17 24.04 -6.61
C GLU A 54 -11.99 25.15 -5.58
N ARG A 55 -11.12 24.96 -4.59
CA ARG A 55 -10.94 25.86 -3.45
C ARG A 55 -9.61 26.61 -3.47
N PHE A 56 -8.67 26.21 -4.33
CA PHE A 56 -7.39 26.86 -4.63
C PHE A 56 -7.31 27.17 -6.12
#